data_AF-A0A2D8IV61-F1
#
_entry.id   AF-A0A2D8IV61-F1
#
_cell.length_a   1.000
_cell.length_b   1.000
_cell.length_c   1.000
_cell.angle_alpha   90.00
_cell.angle_beta   90.00
_cell.angle_gamma   90.00
#
_symmetry.space_group_name_H-M   'P 1'
#
loop_
_entity.id
_entity.type
_entity.pdbx_description
1 polymer ?
#
loop_
_entity_poly.entity_id
_entity_poly.type
_entity_poly.pdbx_seq_one_letter_code
_entity_poly.pdbx_strand_id
1 'polypeptide(L)' 'MYFESLSAALTMDGHGAFVWSAYAITAVVLVGMLVAPWRRQRRTLRQLTGLLKREAGQPPPRDRSREV' A
#
# COMPACT_ATOMS: atom_id res chain seq x y z
N MET A 1 -2.88 -21.50 37.48
CA MET A 1 -2.87 -21.40 36.00
C MET A 1 -3.77 -20.21 35.61
N TYR A 2 -3.24 -18.98 35.58
CA TYR A 2 -4.04 -17.73 35.47
C TYR A 2 -4.33 -17.30 34.01
N PHE A 3 -3.93 -18.11 33.04
CA PHE A 3 -4.14 -17.86 31.61
C PHE A 3 -4.78 -19.11 30.98
N GLU A 4 -6.00 -19.45 31.38
CA GLU A 4 -6.69 -20.64 30.85
C GLU A 4 -7.19 -20.48 29.41
N SER A 5 -7.23 -19.27 28.83
CA SER A 5 -7.38 -19.12 27.37
C SER A 5 -7.35 -17.66 26.93
N LEU A 6 -6.83 -17.41 25.73
CA LEU A 6 -7.09 -16.18 24.96
C LEU A 6 -8.59 -15.83 24.92
N SER A 7 -9.46 -16.84 25.04
CA SER A 7 -10.91 -16.67 25.13
C SER A 7 -11.35 -15.84 26.34
N ALA A 8 -10.74 -15.99 27.53
CA ALA A 8 -11.09 -15.23 28.73
C ALA A 8 -10.68 -13.74 28.61
N ALA A 9 -9.60 -13.44 27.90
CA ALA A 9 -9.24 -12.06 27.55
C ALA A 9 -10.16 -11.47 26.46
N LEU A 10 -10.69 -12.31 25.57
CA LEU A 10 -11.71 -11.97 24.57
C LEU A 10 -13.13 -11.85 25.16
N THR A 11 -13.40 -12.44 26.31
CA THR A 11 -14.71 -12.45 26.97
C THR A 11 -14.69 -11.80 28.35
N MET A 12 -13.76 -10.88 28.60
CA MET A 12 -13.65 -10.03 29.79
C MET A 12 -15.04 -9.57 30.24
N ASP A 13 -15.66 -10.33 31.14
CA ASP A 13 -17.07 -10.22 31.59
C ASP A 13 -18.10 -9.88 30.49
N GLY A 14 -18.03 -10.54 29.33
CA GLY A 14 -19.02 -10.40 28.24
C GLY A 14 -18.89 -9.15 27.35
N HIS A 15 -17.92 -8.26 27.60
CA HIS A 15 -17.75 -7.01 26.85
C HIS A 15 -16.65 -7.04 25.79
N GLY A 16 -15.83 -8.10 25.75
CA GLY A 16 -14.68 -8.14 24.84
C GLY A 16 -15.07 -8.13 23.36
N ALA A 17 -16.26 -8.61 22.98
CA ALA A 17 -16.78 -8.48 21.61
C ALA A 17 -16.83 -7.00 21.14
N PHE A 18 -17.20 -6.07 22.01
CA PHE A 18 -17.25 -4.64 21.68
C PHE A 18 -15.84 -4.08 21.46
N VAL A 19 -14.91 -4.39 22.36
CA VAL A 19 -13.52 -3.91 22.28
C VAL A 19 -12.86 -4.41 21.00
N TRP A 20 -12.98 -5.71 20.72
CA TRP A 20 -12.42 -6.31 19.51
C TRP A 20 -13.09 -5.80 18.25
N SER A 21 -14.40 -5.53 18.26
CA SER A 21 -15.08 -4.92 17.11
C SER A 21 -14.59 -3.49 16.84
N ALA A 22 -14.36 -2.67 17.88
CA ALA A 22 -13.78 -1.34 17.73
C ALA A 22 -12.34 -1.39 17.19
N TYR A 23 -11.51 -2.33 17.68
CA TYR A 23 -10.17 -2.57 17.13
C TYR A 23 -10.23 -3.04 15.67
N ALA A 24 -11.15 -3.94 15.33
CA ALA A 24 -11.32 -4.45 13.97
C ALA A 24 -11.74 -3.34 13.00
N ILE A 25 -12.72 -2.51 13.38
CA ILE A 25 -13.15 -1.34 12.60
C ILE A 25 -11.97 -0.38 12.39
N THR A 26 -11.24 -0.08 13.45
CA THR A 26 -10.06 0.81 13.39
C THR A 26 -8.99 0.24 12.46
N ALA A 27 -8.69 -1.06 12.57
CA ALA A 27 -7.74 -1.75 11.71
C ALA A 27 -8.17 -1.71 10.24
N VAL A 28 -9.46 -1.93 9.95
CA VAL A 28 -10.01 -1.82 8.59
C VAL A 28 -9.86 -0.41 8.04
N VAL A 29 -10.13 0.62 8.84
CA VAL A 29 -9.95 2.03 8.45
C VAL A 29 -8.47 2.33 8.16
N LEU A 30 -7.56 1.92 9.04
CA LEU A 30 -6.12 2.11 8.84
C LEU A 30 -5.62 1.39 7.58
N VAL A 31 -6.03 0.13 7.39
CA VAL A 31 -5.69 -0.62 6.17
C VAL A 31 -6.26 0.07 4.94
N GLY A 32 -7.51 0.54 4.96
CA GLY A 32 -8.11 1.30 3.88
C GLY A 32 -7.32 2.58 3.55
N MET A 33 -6.89 3.29 4.59
CA MET A 33 -6.09 4.52 4.48
C MET A 33 -4.68 4.28 3.96
N LEU A 34 -4.08 3.11 4.21
CA LEU A 34 -2.78 2.72 3.63
C LEU A 34 -2.93 2.17 2.19
N VAL A 35 -3.98 1.40 1.93
CA VAL A 35 -4.21 0.77 0.62
C VAL A 35 -4.57 1.80 -0.44
N ALA A 36 -5.34 2.85 -0.11
CA ALA A 36 -5.71 3.92 -1.04
C ALA A 36 -4.48 4.63 -1.69
N PRO A 37 -3.52 5.20 -0.91
CA PRO A 37 -2.33 5.81 -1.47
C PRO A 37 -1.42 4.77 -2.13
N TRP A 38 -1.32 3.56 -1.60
CA TRP A 38 -0.47 2.53 -2.20
C TRP A 38 -0.96 2.10 -3.59
N ARG A 39 -2.28 1.94 -3.77
CA ARG A 39 -2.88 1.67 -5.09
C ARG A 39 -2.65 2.82 -6.06
N ARG A 40 -2.67 4.07 -5.58
CA ARG A 40 -2.42 5.26 -6.41
C ARG A 40 -0.95 5.37 -6.81
N GLN A 41 -0.03 5.16 -5.88
CA GLN A 41 1.41 5.19 -6.12
C GLN A 41 1.86 4.12 -7.11
N ARG A 42 1.30 2.91 -7.03
CA ARG A 42 1.56 1.83 -8.00
C ARG A 42 1.11 2.18 -9.43
N ARG A 43 0.07 3.00 -9.60
CA ARG A 43 -0.36 3.47 -10.94
C ARG A 43 0.62 4.48 -11.52
N THR A 44 1.06 5.44 -10.72
CA THR A 44 2.04 6.46 -11.14
C THR A 44 3.40 5.84 -11.49
N LEU A 45 3.90 4.89 -10.69
CA LEU A 45 5.15 4.20 -10.97
C LEU A 45 5.13 3.46 -12.32
N ARG A 46 4.02 2.78 -12.65
CA ARG A 46 3.87 2.10 -13.94
C ARG A 46 3.94 3.06 -15.14
N GLN A 47 3.40 4.27 -14.99
CA GLN A 47 3.47 5.30 -16.03
C GLN A 47 4.90 5.80 -16.22
N LEU A 48 5.64 6.03 -15.12
CA LEU A 48 7.04 6.44 -15.16
C LEU A 48 7.95 5.40 -15.83
N THR A 49 7.76 4.11 -15.53
CA THR A 49 8.53 3.04 -16.19
C THR A 49 8.30 2.99 -17.70
N GLY A 50 7.08 3.31 -18.16
CA GLY A 50 6.76 3.38 -19.58
C GLY A 50 7.47 4.54 -20.30
N LEU A 51 7.62 5.69 -19.63
CA LEU A 51 8.34 6.84 -20.17
C LEU A 51 9.84 6.58 -20.25
N LEU A 52 10.45 6.05 -19.18
CA LEU A 52 11.89 5.71 -19.16
C LEU A 52 12.29 4.72 -20.27
N LYS A 53 11.43 3.74 -20.58
CA LYS A 53 11.68 2.81 -21.70
C LYS A 53 11.62 3.48 -23.06
N ARG A 54 10.81 4.53 -23.24
CA ARG A 54 10.74 5.29 -24.49
C ARG A 54 11.95 6.18 -24.67
N GLU A 55 12.38 6.86 -23.60
CA GLU A 55 13.60 7.67 -23.57
C GLU A 55 14.84 6.82 -23.89
N ALA A 56 14.96 5.66 -23.25
CA ALA A 56 16.09 4.74 -23.45
C ALA A 56 16.11 4.10 -24.85
N GLY A 57 14.96 4.06 -25.54
CA GLY A 57 14.85 3.57 -26.92
C GLY A 57 15.01 4.65 -27.99
N GLN A 58 15.09 5.93 -27.61
CA GLN A 58 15.29 7.02 -28.55
C GLN A 58 16.78 7.11 -28.87
N PRO A 59 17.22 6.74 -30.09
CA PRO A 59 18.63 6.89 -30.47
C PRO A 59 19.03 8.36 -30.28
N PRO A 60 20.25 8.62 -29.76
CA PRO A 60 20.70 9.97 -29.45
C PRO A 60 20.48 10.86 -30.68
N PRO A 61 20.04 12.12 -30.49
CA PRO A 61 19.77 13.04 -31.59
C PRO A 61 20.94 12.99 -32.56
N ARG A 62 20.67 12.53 -33.79
CA ARG A 62 21.68 12.50 -34.84
C ARG A 62 22.17 13.92 -35.01
N ASP A 63 23.38 14.15 -34.52
CA ASP A 63 24.10 15.40 -34.64
C ASP A 63 24.27 15.71 -36.14
N ARG A 64 23.31 16.50 -36.65
CA ARG A 64 23.27 16.99 -38.04
C ARG A 64 24.29 18.12 -38.26
N SER A 65 25.08 18.46 -37.25
CA SER A 65 26.12 19.50 -37.33
C SER A 65 27.39 19.02 -38.03
N ARG A 66 27.46 17.75 -38.47
CA ARG A 66 28.59 17.21 -39.25
C ARG A 66 28.41 17.24 -40.77
N GLU A 67 27.30 17.75 -41.28
CA GLU A 67 27.01 17.80 -42.73
C GLU A 67 27.27 19.18 -43.38
N VAL A 68 27.99 20.11 -42.72
CA VAL A 68 28.29 21.45 -43.28
C VAL A 68 29.78 21.76 -43.23
#